data_AF-A0A349Z035-F1
#
_entry.id   AF-A0A349Z035-F1
#
_cell.length_a   1.000
_cell.length_b   1.000
_cell.length_c   1.000
_cell.angle_alpha   90.00
_cell.angle_beta   90.00
_cell.angle_gamma   90.00
#
_symmetry.space_group_name_H-M   'P 1'
#
loop_
_entity.id
_entity.type
_entity.pdbx_description
1 polymer ?
#
loop_
_entity_poly.entity_id
_entity_poly.type
_entity_poly.pdbx_seq_one_letter_code
_entity_poly.pdbx_strand_id
1 'polypeptide(L)'
;PEVAKIAREMGILTVAVVTKPFPFEGKKRTDFANQGTDELARNVDSLITIPNEKLLKVMGPGTPLLQAFSAANDVLRGAVQGIAELITRPGLINVDFADVRTVMSEMGK
;
A
#
# COMPACT_ATOMS: atom_id res chain seq x y z
N PRO A 1 8.77 2.76 9.18
CA PRO A 1 8.17 4.04 9.64
C PRO A 1 9.14 5.22 9.41
N GLU A 2 10.42 5.06 9.80
CA GLU A 2 11.45 6.12 9.66
C GLU A 2 11.57 6.74 8.27
N VAL A 3 11.59 5.93 7.21
CA VAL A 3 11.69 6.46 5.83
C VAL A 3 10.52 7.38 5.48
N ALA A 4 9.30 6.99 5.86
CA ALA A 4 8.10 7.80 5.64
C ALA A 4 8.13 9.10 6.44
N LYS A 5 8.60 9.02 7.70
CA LYS A 5 8.77 10.17 8.56
C LYS A 5 9.70 11.22 7.95
N ILE A 6 10.87 10.80 7.46
CA ILE A 6 11.85 11.70 6.82
C ILE A 6 11.24 12.35 5.57
N ALA A 7 10.58 11.57 4.71
CA ALA A 7 9.94 12.11 3.50
C ALA A 7 8.86 13.17 3.85
N ARG A 8 8.05 12.91 4.88
CA ARG A 8 7.02 13.82 5.36
C ARG A 8 7.60 15.10 5.98
N GLU A 9 8.66 14.99 6.77
CA GLU A 9 9.38 16.14 7.34
C GLU A 9 9.98 17.04 6.26
N MET A 10 10.33 16.48 5.10
CA MET A 10 10.78 17.22 3.92
C MET A 10 9.63 17.84 3.10
N GLY A 11 8.37 17.67 3.50
CA GLY A 11 7.19 18.18 2.79
C GLY A 11 6.86 17.41 1.51
N ILE A 12 7.37 16.19 1.35
CA ILE A 12 7.08 15.32 0.19
C ILE A 12 5.78 14.57 0.47
N LEU A 13 4.87 14.55 -0.53
CA LEU A 13 3.66 13.73 -0.47
C LEU A 13 4.05 12.26 -0.29
N THR A 14 3.73 11.71 0.89
CA THR A 14 4.20 10.39 1.31
C THR A 14 3.03 9.43 1.36
N VAL A 15 2.97 8.52 0.39
CA VAL A 15 1.97 7.46 0.31
C VAL A 15 2.63 6.12 0.59
N ALA A 16 2.13 5.38 1.58
CA ALA A 16 2.60 4.03 1.88
C ALA A 16 1.64 2.98 1.34
N VAL A 17 2.17 1.98 0.66
CA VAL A 17 1.43 0.79 0.22
C VAL A 17 2.06 -0.43 0.90
N VAL A 18 1.30 -1.10 1.77
CA VAL A 18 1.79 -2.23 2.57
C VAL A 18 0.85 -3.42 2.51
N THR A 19 1.37 -4.63 2.73
CA THR A 19 0.56 -5.85 2.83
C THR A 19 0.37 -6.27 4.27
N LYS A 20 -0.81 -6.82 4.60
CA LYS A 20 -0.99 -7.62 5.83
C LYS A 20 -0.60 -9.07 5.55
N PRO A 21 0.11 -9.73 6.48
CA PRO A 21 0.53 -11.13 6.32
C PRO A 21 -0.63 -12.07 5.99
N PHE A 22 -0.32 -13.20 5.35
CA PHE A 22 -1.27 -14.28 5.19
C PHE A 22 -1.61 -14.91 6.55
N PRO A 23 -2.83 -15.46 6.73
CA PRO A 23 -3.22 -16.11 7.97
C PRO A 23 -2.29 -17.26 8.40
N PHE A 24 -1.70 -17.98 7.42
CA PHE A 24 -0.79 -19.09 7.67
C PHE A 24 0.61 -18.67 8.17
N GLU A 25 0.96 -17.39 8.09
CA GLU A 25 2.26 -16.89 8.58
C GLU A 25 2.31 -16.78 10.11
N GLY A 26 1.17 -16.95 10.77
CA GLY A 26 1.03 -17.03 12.21
C GLY A 26 0.76 -15.69 12.89
N LYS A 27 0.11 -15.79 14.06
CA LYS A 27 -0.38 -14.65 14.84
C LYS A 27 0.70 -13.63 15.18
N LYS A 28 1.90 -14.10 15.56
CA LYS A 28 3.03 -13.22 15.91
C LYS A 28 3.39 -12.26 14.77
N ARG A 29 3.33 -12.73 13.52
CA ARG A 29 3.62 -11.90 12.34
C ARG A 29 2.52 -10.88 12.08
N THR A 30 1.26 -11.28 12.27
CA THR A 30 0.10 -10.38 12.19
C THR A 30 0.17 -9.28 13.25
N ASP A 31 0.52 -9.61 14.48
CA ASP A 31 0.61 -8.64 15.58
C ASP A 31 1.70 -7.59 15.29
N PHE A 32 2.89 -8.01 14.83
CA PHE A 32 3.93 -7.08 14.41
C PHE A 32 3.53 -6.23 13.20
N ALA A 33 2.83 -6.82 12.22
CA ALA A 33 2.35 -6.09 11.06
C ALA A 33 1.35 -5.00 11.46
N ASN A 34 0.43 -5.29 12.37
CA ASN A 34 -0.53 -4.30 12.87
C ASN A 34 0.20 -3.16 13.61
N GLN A 35 1.12 -3.48 14.53
CA GLN A 35 1.92 -2.45 15.22
C GLN A 35 2.70 -1.57 14.24
N GLY A 36 3.37 -2.17 13.26
CA GLY A 36 4.12 -1.43 12.24
C GLY A 36 3.22 -0.58 11.34
N THR A 37 2.01 -1.08 11.03
CA THR A 37 1.00 -0.34 10.24
C THR A 37 0.50 0.88 11.02
N ASP A 38 0.20 0.72 12.31
CA ASP A 38 -0.27 1.81 13.18
C ASP A 38 0.80 2.89 13.35
N GLU A 39 2.06 2.51 13.48
CA GLU A 39 3.18 3.44 13.54
C GLU A 39 3.41 4.14 12.20
N LEU A 40 3.30 3.41 11.08
CA LEU A 40 3.45 3.97 9.74
C LEU A 40 2.33 4.96 9.41
N ALA A 41 1.09 4.68 9.81
CA ALA A 41 -0.07 5.55 9.61
C ALA A 41 0.14 6.96 10.17
N ARG A 42 0.89 7.09 11.27
CA ARG A 42 1.22 8.39 11.88
C ARG A 42 2.23 9.21 11.08
N ASN A 43 2.97 8.56 10.18
CA ASN A 43 4.13 9.12 9.47
C ASN A 43 3.90 9.26 7.96
N VAL A 44 2.69 9.01 7.45
CA VAL A 44 2.34 9.10 6.03
C VAL A 44 1.13 10.01 5.84
N ASP A 45 0.94 10.52 4.63
CA ASP A 45 -0.26 11.28 4.26
C ASP A 45 -1.41 10.31 3.92
N SER A 46 -1.09 9.19 3.27
CA SER A 46 -2.05 8.13 2.95
C SER A 46 -1.43 6.75 3.13
N LEU A 47 -2.22 5.81 3.65
CA LEU A 47 -1.82 4.43 3.91
C LEU A 47 -2.78 3.46 3.22
N ILE A 48 -2.29 2.78 2.19
CA ILE A 48 -3.02 1.74 1.48
C ILE A 48 -2.58 0.39 2.03
N THR A 49 -3.51 -0.31 2.67
CA THR A 49 -3.25 -1.62 3.25
C THR A 49 -3.91 -2.73 2.43
N ILE A 50 -3.11 -3.69 1.98
CA ILE A 50 -3.53 -4.79 1.13
C ILE A 50 -3.58 -6.08 1.96
N PRO A 51 -4.77 -6.61 2.28
CA PRO A 51 -4.88 -7.84 3.06
C PRO A 51 -4.59 -9.08 2.20
N ASN A 52 -3.46 -9.75 2.43
CA ASN A 52 -3.06 -10.94 1.65
C ASN A 52 -4.09 -12.09 1.73
N GLU A 53 -4.91 -12.16 2.79
CA GLU A 53 -6.01 -13.12 2.88
C GLU A 53 -6.97 -13.02 1.68
N LYS A 54 -7.24 -11.80 1.17
CA LYS A 54 -8.12 -11.63 0.01
C LYS A 54 -7.53 -12.22 -1.26
N LEU A 55 -6.20 -12.27 -1.37
CA LEU A 55 -5.51 -12.87 -2.51
C LEU A 55 -5.73 -14.39 -2.55
N LEU A 56 -5.70 -15.06 -1.38
CA LEU A 56 -5.96 -16.51 -1.31
C LEU A 56 -7.35 -16.89 -1.84
N LYS A 57 -8.37 -16.04 -1.62
CA LYS A 57 -9.73 -16.28 -2.12
C LYS A 57 -9.79 -16.26 -3.64
N VAL A 58 -8.94 -15.47 -4.29
CA VAL A 58 -8.86 -15.36 -5.76
C VAL A 58 -7.99 -16.46 -6.36
N MET A 59 -6.91 -16.85 -5.68
CA MET A 59 -5.95 -17.83 -6.19
C MET A 59 -6.42 -19.29 -6.05
N GLY A 60 -7.38 -19.56 -5.16
CA GLY A 60 -7.97 -20.87 -4.96
C GLY A 60 -7.16 -21.80 -4.03
N PRO A 61 -7.72 -22.97 -3.67
CA PRO A 61 -7.04 -23.94 -2.81
C PRO A 61 -5.86 -24.60 -3.53
N GLY A 62 -4.77 -24.86 -2.80
CA GLY A 62 -3.59 -25.57 -3.32
C GLY A 62 -2.52 -24.70 -3.98
N THR A 63 -2.70 -23.38 -4.00
CA THR A 63 -1.68 -22.44 -4.48
C THR A 63 -0.35 -22.61 -3.71
N PRO A 64 0.78 -22.82 -4.40
CA PRO A 64 2.08 -22.85 -3.77
C PRO A 64 2.40 -21.53 -3.06
N LEU A 65 3.06 -21.62 -1.90
CA LEU A 65 3.43 -20.46 -1.08
C LEU A 65 4.18 -19.37 -1.87
N LEU A 66 5.14 -19.79 -2.72
CA LEU A 66 5.91 -18.87 -3.54
C LEU A 66 5.04 -18.10 -4.54
N GLN A 67 4.03 -18.77 -5.11
CA GLN A 67 3.09 -18.14 -6.04
C GLN A 67 2.19 -17.13 -5.31
N ALA A 68 1.77 -17.43 -4.09
CA ALA A 68 1.00 -16.51 -3.26
C ALA A 68 1.78 -15.21 -2.96
N PHE A 69 3.06 -15.33 -2.60
CA PHE A 69 3.92 -14.15 -2.42
C PHE A 69 4.14 -13.38 -3.72
N SER A 70 4.30 -14.07 -4.85
CA SER A 70 4.42 -13.42 -6.16
C SER A 70 3.16 -12.59 -6.48
N ALA A 71 1.97 -13.15 -6.25
CA ALA A 71 0.72 -12.42 -6.47
C ALA A 71 0.59 -11.18 -5.57
N ALA A 72 1.03 -11.26 -4.31
CA ALA A 72 1.08 -10.08 -3.44
C ALA A 72 2.01 -8.99 -3.99
N ASN A 73 3.16 -9.36 -4.54
CA ASN A 73 4.08 -8.42 -5.19
C ASN A 73 3.47 -7.79 -6.45
N ASP A 74 2.75 -8.57 -7.25
CA ASP A 74 2.06 -8.05 -8.45
C ASP A 74 0.98 -7.04 -8.09
N VAL A 75 0.25 -7.28 -7.00
CA VAL A 75 -0.77 -6.36 -6.49
C VAL A 75 -0.15 -5.07 -5.94
N LEU A 76 0.97 -5.17 -5.21
CA LEU A 76 1.74 -3.99 -4.77
C LEU A 76 2.24 -3.17 -5.96
N ARG A 77 2.80 -3.83 -6.98
CA ARG A 77 3.25 -3.18 -8.22
C ARG A 77 2.09 -2.46 -8.91
N GLY A 78 0.94 -3.14 -9.07
CA GLY A 78 -0.24 -2.56 -9.71
C GLY A 78 -0.77 -1.33 -8.97
N ALA A 79 -0.81 -1.37 -7.63
CA ALA A 79 -1.24 -0.24 -6.81
C ALA A 79 -0.33 0.98 -6.99
N VAL A 80 1.00 0.80 -6.92
CA VAL A 80 1.97 1.89 -7.10
C VAL A 80 1.97 2.40 -8.54
N GLN A 81 1.91 1.51 -9.52
CA GLN A 81 1.86 1.87 -10.94
C GLN A 81 0.60 2.68 -11.25
N GLY A 82 -0.57 2.29 -10.73
CA GLY A 82 -1.81 3.03 -10.97
C GLY A 82 -1.72 4.48 -10.47
N ILE A 83 -1.12 4.71 -9.30
CA ILE A 83 -0.92 6.07 -8.76
C ILE A 83 0.10 6.84 -9.61
N ALA A 84 1.22 6.19 -9.96
CA ALA A 84 2.27 6.84 -10.75
C ALA A 84 1.80 7.20 -12.17
N GLU A 85 1.03 6.35 -12.83
CA GLU A 85 0.52 6.59 -14.18
C GLU A 85 -0.50 7.73 -14.22
N LEU A 86 -1.38 7.85 -13.21
CA LEU A 86 -2.30 8.99 -13.10
C LEU A 86 -1.58 10.34 -13.04
N ILE A 87 -0.37 10.36 -12.48
CA ILE A 87 0.43 11.59 -12.32
C ILE A 87 1.32 11.83 -13.56
N THR A 88 1.88 10.77 -14.15
CA THR A 88 2.94 10.89 -15.17
C THR A 88 2.43 10.82 -16.61
N ARG A 89 1.26 10.21 -16.85
CA ARG A 89 0.68 10.09 -18.18
C ARG A 89 -0.60 10.92 -18.26
N PRO A 90 -0.54 12.12 -18.88
CA PRO A 90 -1.76 12.90 -19.10
C PRO A 90 -2.71 12.13 -20.02
N GLY A 91 -3.87 11.75 -19.48
CA GLY A 91 -4.98 11.19 -20.25
C GLY A 91 -5.80 12.30 -20.91
N LEU A 92 -6.87 11.92 -21.64
CA LEU A 92 -7.84 12.88 -22.21
C LEU A 92 -8.56 13.71 -21.14
N ILE A 93 -8.67 13.16 -19.92
CA ILE A 93 -9.09 13.87 -18.71
C ILE A 93 -7.84 13.99 -17.83
N ASN A 94 -7.25 15.18 -17.80
CA ASN A 94 -6.07 15.46 -17.00
C ASN A 94 -6.50 15.69 -15.56
N VAL A 95 -6.28 14.72 -14.67
CA VAL A 95 -6.33 14.94 -13.22
C VAL A 95 -4.98 15.52 -12.84
N ASP A 96 -4.94 16.73 -12.28
CA ASP A 96 -3.66 17.35 -11.96
C ASP A 96 -3.07 16.77 -10.65
N PHE A 97 -1.78 16.97 -10.43
CA PHE A 97 -1.12 16.50 -9.22
C PHE A 97 -1.66 17.18 -7.95
N ALA A 98 -2.27 18.37 -8.07
CA ALA A 98 -2.85 19.08 -6.93
C ALA A 98 -4.15 18.42 -6.45
N ASP A 99 -4.98 17.91 -7.37
CA ASP A 99 -6.18 17.14 -7.08
C ASP A 99 -5.84 15.80 -6.40
N VAL A 100 -4.85 15.08 -6.94
CA VAL A 100 -4.36 13.83 -6.34
C VAL A 100 -3.79 14.09 -4.94
N ARG A 101 -2.99 15.15 -4.78
CA ARG A 101 -2.45 15.55 -3.49
C ARG A 101 -3.56 15.88 -2.50
N THR A 102 -4.57 16.64 -2.90
CA THR A 102 -5.69 17.02 -2.03
C THR A 102 -6.45 15.80 -1.52
N VAL A 103 -6.85 14.89 -2.43
CA VAL A 103 -7.56 13.66 -2.05
C VAL A 103 -6.69 12.75 -1.17
N MET A 104 -5.40 12.60 -1.50
CA MET A 104 -4.51 11.70 -0.77
C MET A 104 -4.02 12.28 0.57
N SER A 105 -3.96 13.61 0.73
CA SER A 105 -3.64 14.23 2.02
C SER A 105 -4.78 14.17 3.03
N GLU A 106 -6.02 13.93 2.59
CA GLU A 106 -7.19 13.82 3.46
C GLU A 106 -7.54 12.37 3.85
N MET A 107 -7.05 11.37 3.11
CA MET A 107 -7.37 9.93 3.25
C MET A 107 -6.78 9.22 4.49
N GLY A 108 -6.34 9.97 5.50
CA GLY A 108 -5.79 9.45 6.76
C GLY A 108 -6.43 10.01 8.03
N LYS A 109 -7.53 10.79 7.90
CA LYS A 109 -8.35 11.25 9.03
C LYS A 109 -9.65 10.46 9.16
#